data_AF-A0A533SHM4-F1
#
_entry.id   AF-A0A533SHM4-F1
#
_cell.length_a   1.000
_cell.length_b   1.000
_cell.length_c   1.000
_cell.angle_alpha   90.00
_cell.angle_beta   90.00
_cell.angle_gamma   90.00
#
_symmetry.space_group_name_H-M   'P 1'
#
loop_
_entity.id
_entity.type
_entity.pdbx_description
1 polymer ?
#
loop_
_entity_poly.entity_id
_entity_poly.type
_entity_poly.pdbx_seq_one_letter_code
_entity_poly.pdbx_strand_id
1 'polypeptide(L)'
;MVCPEKKSNELFSLLAEDIADWAERFLRAEAAGGTEAAGQVLGGIAEWLGSDLVDGMPVMPLERWMALDGLAEELLQGCKAHLAEEPADRQALSEIIRRAREMAGCSQGE
;
A
#
# COMPACT_ATOMS: atom_id res chain seq x y z
N MET A 1 -16.10 -24.64 8.96
CA MET A 1 -16.83 -23.46 8.44
C MET A 1 -16.02 -22.25 8.87
N VAL A 2 -15.27 -21.62 7.96
CA VAL A 2 -14.45 -20.45 8.29
C VAL A 2 -15.37 -19.24 8.18
N CYS A 3 -15.54 -18.48 9.26
CA CYS A 3 -16.41 -17.32 9.28
C CYS A 3 -15.91 -16.30 8.23
N PRO A 4 -16.80 -15.73 7.39
CA PRO A 4 -16.42 -14.77 6.35
C PRO A 4 -15.70 -13.54 6.91
N GLU A 5 -16.00 -13.16 8.15
CA GLU A 5 -15.31 -12.08 8.88
C GLU A 5 -13.82 -12.36 9.10
N LYS A 6 -13.44 -13.61 9.39
CA LYS A 6 -12.04 -13.99 9.58
C LYS A 6 -11.22 -13.86 8.30
N LYS A 7 -11.78 -14.28 7.17
CA LYS A 7 -11.13 -14.14 5.85
C LYS A 7 -11.00 -12.68 5.43
N SER A 8 -12.00 -11.85 5.74
CA SER A 8 -11.97 -10.43 5.46
C SER A 8 -10.89 -9.71 6.29
N ASN A 9 -10.73 -10.08 7.58
CA ASN A 9 -9.65 -9.56 8.42
C ASN A 9 -8.26 -9.95 7.87
N GLU A 10 -8.08 -11.22 7.50
CA GLU A 10 -6.81 -11.72 6.95
C GLU A 10 -6.45 -11.01 5.64
N LEU A 11 -7.41 -10.84 4.73
CA LEU A 11 -7.20 -10.11 3.48
C LEU A 11 -6.89 -8.63 3.71
N PHE A 12 -7.60 -7.97 4.63
CA PHE A 12 -7.33 -6.58 4.97
C PHE A 12 -5.91 -6.39 5.50
N SER A 13 -5.47 -7.25 6.43
CA SER A 13 -4.10 -7.21 6.94
C SER A 13 -3.08 -7.47 5.84
N LEU A 14 -3.32 -8.43 4.95
CA LEU A 14 -2.43 -8.76 3.85
C LEU A 14 -2.27 -7.58 2.87
N LEU A 15 -3.37 -6.95 2.45
CA LEU A 15 -3.31 -5.79 1.56
C LEU A 15 -2.67 -4.58 2.23
N ALA A 16 -2.87 -4.40 3.54
CA ALA A 16 -2.16 -3.36 4.29
C ALA A 16 -0.65 -3.63 4.34
N GLU A 17 -0.22 -4.88 4.53
CA GLU A 17 1.21 -5.26 4.45
C GLU A 17 1.78 -5.01 3.06
N ASP A 18 1.03 -5.35 2.00
CA ASP A 18 1.45 -5.13 0.61
C ASP A 18 1.70 -3.64 0.33
N ILE A 19 0.86 -2.73 0.84
CA ILE A 19 1.08 -1.28 0.70
C ILE A 19 2.42 -0.87 1.34
N ALA A 20 2.72 -1.35 2.54
CA ALA A 20 4.00 -1.07 3.20
C ALA A 20 5.18 -1.62 2.41
N ASP A 21 5.07 -2.87 1.95
CA ASP A 21 6.10 -3.56 1.18
C ASP A 21 6.37 -2.86 -0.16
N TRP A 22 5.35 -2.37 -0.84
CA TRP A 22 5.47 -1.59 -2.06
C TRP A 22 6.23 -0.28 -1.85
N ALA A 23 5.88 0.48 -0.80
CA ALA A 23 6.59 1.70 -0.44
C ALA A 23 8.08 1.44 -0.14
N GLU A 24 8.39 0.39 0.62
CA GLU A 24 9.77 -0.01 0.88
C GLU A 24 10.51 -0.47 -0.38
N ARG A 25 9.85 -1.24 -1.27
CA ARG A 25 10.43 -1.66 -2.55
C ARG A 25 10.79 -0.45 -3.40
N PHE A 26 9.93 0.56 -3.46
CA PHE A 26 10.18 1.79 -4.19
C PHE A 26 11.42 2.52 -3.66
N LEU A 27 11.49 2.74 -2.34
CA LEU A 27 12.64 3.39 -1.71
C LEU A 27 13.94 2.61 -1.87
N ARG A 28 13.89 1.27 -1.82
CA ARG A 28 15.06 0.42 -2.06
C ARG A 28 15.52 0.48 -3.51
N ALA A 29 14.58 0.49 -4.46
CA ALA A 29 14.89 0.58 -5.88
C ALA A 29 15.51 1.95 -6.23
N GLU A 30 14.96 3.03 -5.67
CA GLU A 30 15.53 4.39 -5.80
C GLU A 30 16.96 4.44 -5.25
N ALA A 31 17.18 3.95 -4.03
CA ALA A 31 18.50 3.97 -3.41
C ALA A 31 19.55 3.11 -4.14
N ALA A 32 19.14 2.03 -4.81
CA ALA A 32 20.04 1.09 -5.49
C ALA A 32 20.27 1.43 -6.98
N GLY A 33 19.26 1.96 -7.65
CA GLY A 33 19.23 2.13 -9.11
C GLY A 33 18.66 3.46 -9.60
N GLY A 34 18.37 4.40 -8.69
CA GLY A 34 17.85 5.72 -9.00
C GLY A 34 16.41 5.75 -9.51
N THR A 35 16.03 6.88 -10.08
CA THR A 35 14.67 7.21 -10.53
C THR A 35 14.10 6.21 -11.54
N GLU A 36 14.93 5.64 -12.43
CA GLU A 36 14.48 4.66 -13.42
C GLU A 36 14.03 3.35 -12.77
N ALA A 37 14.82 2.81 -11.84
CA ALA A 37 14.46 1.60 -11.09
C ALA A 37 13.22 1.82 -10.22
N ALA A 38 13.12 2.99 -9.58
CA ALA A 38 11.95 3.38 -8.81
C ALA A 38 10.70 3.55 -9.70
N GLY A 39 10.86 4.05 -10.93
CA GLY A 39 9.79 4.14 -11.93
C GLY A 39 9.22 2.79 -12.36
N GLN A 40 10.06 1.74 -12.45
CA GLN A 40 9.58 0.38 -12.70
C GLN A 40 8.72 -0.14 -11.55
N VAL A 41 9.13 0.13 -10.30
CA VAL A 41 8.32 -0.21 -9.12
C VAL A 41 7.00 0.54 -9.11
N LEU A 42 7.01 1.84 -9.46
CA LEU A 42 5.78 2.64 -9.59
C LEU A 42 4.79 2.04 -10.60
N GLY A 43 5.28 1.50 -11.73
CA GLY A 43 4.46 0.75 -12.69
C GLY A 43 3.78 -0.46 -12.06
N GLY A 44 4.52 -1.25 -11.27
CA GLY A 44 3.98 -2.41 -10.54
C GLY A 44 2.96 -2.02 -9.47
N ILE A 45 3.17 -0.90 -8.77
CA ILE A 45 2.20 -0.36 -7.79
C ILE A 45 0.88 0.00 -8.48
N ALA A 46 0.94 0.66 -9.63
CA ALA A 46 -0.26 1.04 -10.39
C ALA A 46 -1.03 -0.18 -10.92
N GLU A 47 -0.32 -1.24 -11.31
CA GLU A 47 -0.94 -2.50 -11.72
C GLU A 47 -1.63 -3.21 -10.54
N TRP A 48 -0.92 -3.36 -9.42
CA TRP A 48 -1.45 -3.98 -8.19
C TRP A 48 -2.69 -3.25 -7.65
N LEU A 49 -2.70 -1.92 -7.69
CA LEU A 49 -3.86 -1.10 -7.36
C LEU A 49 -5.07 -1.42 -8.24
N GLY A 50 -4.85 -1.67 -9.54
CA GLY A 50 -5.90 -1.94 -10.51
C GLY A 50 -6.41 -3.39 -10.50
N SER A 51 -5.69 -4.32 -9.88
CA SER A 51 -6.08 -5.73 -9.76
C SER A 51 -6.43 -6.11 -8.32
N ASP A 52 -5.42 -6.27 -7.47
CA ASP A 52 -5.51 -7.00 -6.21
C ASP A 52 -6.34 -6.24 -5.18
N LEU A 53 -6.20 -4.91 -5.16
CA LEU A 53 -6.99 -4.05 -4.29
C LEU A 53 -8.47 -3.95 -4.74
N VAL A 54 -8.71 -3.88 -6.06
CA VAL A 54 -10.07 -3.85 -6.63
C VAL A 54 -10.79 -5.17 -6.40
N ASP A 55 -10.09 -6.29 -6.55
CA ASP A 55 -10.61 -7.63 -6.28
C ASP A 55 -10.95 -7.83 -4.79
N GLY A 56 -10.36 -7.03 -3.89
CA GLY A 56 -10.70 -6.98 -2.48
C GLY A 56 -12.05 -6.32 -2.17
N MET A 57 -12.53 -5.39 -3.01
CA MET A 57 -13.76 -4.60 -2.79
C MET A 57 -15.01 -5.46 -2.49
N PRO A 58 -15.35 -6.51 -3.27
CA PRO A 58 -16.58 -7.28 -3.06
C PRO A 58 -16.57 -8.18 -1.80
N VAL A 59 -15.41 -8.37 -1.17
CA VAL A 59 -15.22 -9.37 -0.10
C VAL A 59 -14.89 -8.77 1.27
N MET A 60 -14.89 -7.44 1.40
CA MET A 60 -14.63 -6.76 2.67
C MET A 60 -15.62 -5.62 2.95
N PRO A 61 -15.77 -5.21 4.23
CA PRO A 61 -16.54 -4.01 4.59
C PRO A 61 -16.03 -2.77 3.85
N LEU A 62 -16.96 -1.93 3.39
CA LEU A 62 -16.65 -0.75 2.57
C LEU A 62 -15.68 0.19 3.28
N GLU A 63 -15.84 0.40 4.59
CA GLU A 63 -15.01 1.30 5.38
C GLU A 63 -13.54 0.86 5.41
N ARG A 64 -13.31 -0.46 5.44
CA ARG A 64 -11.98 -1.04 5.42
C ARG A 64 -11.36 -0.97 4.03
N TRP A 65 -12.16 -1.26 3.01
CA TRP A 65 -11.71 -1.11 1.63
C TRP A 65 -11.32 0.34 1.34
N MET A 66 -12.15 1.31 1.71
CA MET A 66 -11.86 2.74 1.54
C MET A 66 -10.60 3.20 2.28
N ALA A 67 -10.31 2.62 3.45
CA ALA A 67 -9.08 2.91 4.17
C ALA A 67 -7.83 2.40 3.43
N LEU A 68 -7.90 1.20 2.84
CA LEU A 68 -6.82 0.65 2.01
C LEU A 68 -6.68 1.45 0.70
N ASP A 69 -7.79 1.74 0.02
CA ASP A 69 -7.83 2.49 -1.23
C ASP A 69 -7.25 3.89 -1.08
N GLY A 70 -7.67 4.63 -0.05
CA GLY A 70 -7.10 5.95 0.24
C GLY A 70 -5.59 5.88 0.53
N LEU A 71 -5.14 4.91 1.33
CA LEU A 71 -3.71 4.79 1.64
C LEU A 71 -2.88 4.36 0.42
N ALA A 72 -3.43 3.52 -0.43
CA ALA A 72 -2.76 3.07 -1.64
C ALA A 72 -2.74 4.16 -2.74
N GLU A 73 -3.75 5.03 -2.80
CA GLU A 73 -3.71 6.25 -3.60
C GLU A 73 -2.65 7.23 -3.07
N GLU A 74 -2.59 7.45 -1.75
CA GLU A 74 -1.52 8.25 -1.12
C GLU A 74 -0.13 7.71 -1.47
N LEU A 75 0.06 6.39 -1.49
CA LEU A 75 1.29 5.74 -1.94
C LEU A 75 1.60 6.07 -3.41
N LEU A 76 0.63 5.90 -4.30
CA LEU A 76 0.84 6.16 -5.72
C LEU A 76 1.23 7.62 -5.98
N GLN A 77 0.56 8.57 -5.31
CA GLN A 77 0.87 9.99 -5.44
C GLN A 77 2.21 10.35 -4.81
N GLY A 78 2.52 9.81 -3.62
CA GLY A 78 3.80 10.02 -2.96
C GLY A 78 4.99 9.52 -3.79
N CYS A 79 4.86 8.36 -4.43
CA CYS A 79 5.88 7.85 -5.35
C CYS A 79 6.02 8.74 -6.59
N LYS A 80 4.92 9.23 -7.18
CA LYS A 80 4.96 10.14 -8.34
C LYS A 80 5.65 11.46 -8.01
N ALA A 81 5.28 12.08 -6.88
CA ALA A 81 5.90 13.31 -6.39
C ALA A 81 7.40 13.10 -6.15
N HIS A 82 7.76 11.96 -5.55
CA HIS A 82 9.16 11.65 -5.27
C HIS A 82 10.02 11.57 -6.53
N LEU A 83 9.50 10.95 -7.60
CA LEU A 83 10.19 10.91 -8.89
C LEU A 83 10.23 12.27 -9.60
N ALA A 84 9.32 13.19 -9.26
CA ALA A 84 9.30 14.56 -9.76
C ALA A 84 10.21 15.51 -8.94
N GLU A 85 10.98 14.98 -7.98
CA GLU A 85 11.88 15.73 -7.08
C GLU A 85 11.16 16.77 -6.20
N GLU A 86 9.91 16.48 -5.79
CA GLU A 86 9.21 17.36 -4.86
C GLU A 86 9.80 17.29 -3.43
N PRO A 87 9.98 18.43 -2.73
CA PRO A 87 10.80 18.52 -1.52
C PRO A 87 10.24 17.84 -0.26
N ALA A 88 9.08 17.17 -0.30
CA ALA A 88 8.37 16.66 0.89
C ALA A 88 8.29 15.11 1.02
N ASP A 89 8.83 14.35 0.07
CA ASP A 89 8.22 13.03 -0.21
C ASP A 89 8.78 11.83 0.55
N ARG A 90 10.03 11.89 1.02
CA ARG A 90 10.62 10.74 1.73
C ARG A 90 9.96 10.52 3.11
N GLN A 91 9.52 11.61 3.74
CA GLN A 91 8.79 11.55 5.01
C GLN A 91 7.35 11.06 4.79
N ALA A 92 6.71 11.43 3.68
CA ALA A 92 5.39 10.94 3.30
C ALA A 92 5.39 9.41 3.09
N LEU A 93 6.36 8.87 2.34
CA LEU A 93 6.49 7.43 2.13
C LEU A 93 6.76 6.66 3.43
N SER A 94 7.55 7.24 4.35
CA SER A 94 7.81 6.64 5.67
C SER A 94 6.55 6.59 6.54
N GLU A 95 5.72 7.63 6.47
CA GLU A 95 4.44 7.69 7.18
C GLU A 95 3.41 6.70 6.63
N ILE A 96 3.38 6.51 5.31
CA ILE A 96 2.54 5.49 4.65
C ILE A 96 2.93 4.09 5.12
N ILE A 97 4.23 3.77 5.17
CA ILE A 97 4.73 2.49 5.70
C ILE A 97 4.23 2.28 7.13
N ARG A 98 4.38 3.29 8.00
CA ARG A 98 3.95 3.20 9.40
C ARG A 98 2.45 2.92 9.51
N ARG A 99 1.60 3.70 8.84
CA ARG A 99 0.14 3.54 8.85
C ARG A 99 -0.30 2.19 8.30
N ALA A 100 0.31 1.74 7.21
CA ALA A 100 0.06 0.44 6.60
C ALA A 100 0.37 -0.72 7.57
N ARG A 101 1.51 -0.67 8.26
CA ARG A 101 1.88 -1.67 9.28
C ARG A 101 0.95 -1.63 10.50
N GLU A 102 0.52 -0.45 10.92
CA GLU A 102 -0.47 -0.31 12.01
C GLU A 102 -1.83 -0.91 11.62
N MET A 103 -2.31 -0.65 10.39
CA MET A 103 -3.53 -1.26 9.87
C MET A 103 -3.41 -2.78 9.80
N ALA A 104 -2.27 -3.30 9.34
CA ALA A 104 -2.01 -4.74 9.31
C ALA A 104 -2.03 -5.38 10.70
N GLY A 105 -1.48 -4.69 11.71
CA GLY A 105 -1.37 -5.18 13.09
C GLY A 105 -2.65 -5.05 13.92
N CYS A 106 -3.51 -4.07 13.63
CA CYS A 106 -4.76 -3.86 14.37
C CYS A 106 -5.75 -5.04 14.29
N SER A 107 -5.65 -5.89 13.27
CA SER A 107 -6.54 -7.04 13.06
C SER A 107 -6.30 -8.22 14.01
N GLN A 108 -5.29 -8.16 14.90
CA GLN A 108 -5.00 -9.21 15.89
C GLN A 108 -5.58 -8.94 17.30
N GLY A 109 -6.30 -7.84 17.48
CA GLY A 109 -6.73 -7.33 18.80
C GLY A 109 -8.17 -7.62 19.25
N GLU A 110 -8.99 -8.31 18.45
CA GLU A 110 -10.41 -8.61 18.77
C GLU A 110 -10.71 -10.10 18.86
#